data_AF-A0A1X7DGU9-F1
#
_entry.id   AF-A0A1X7DGU9-F1
#
_cell.length_a   1.000
_cell.length_b   1.000
_cell.length_c   1.000
_cell.angle_alpha   90.00
_cell.angle_beta   90.00
_cell.angle_gamma   90.00
#
_symmetry.space_group_name_H-M   'P 1'
#
loop_
_entity.id
_entity.type
_entity.pdbx_description
1 polymer ?
#
loop_
_entity_poly.entity_id
_entity_poly.type
_entity_poly.pdbx_seq_one_letter_code
_entity_poly.pdbx_strand_id
1 'polypeptide(L)' 'MRCPVRAQCAAHALAVREPYGVWGGLTEDEREELMGRARNRLVSASAGARDTASNT' A
#
# COMPACT_ATOMS: atom_id res chain seq x y z
N MET A 1 -13.89 -1.17 -22.68
CA MET A 1 -14.63 -0.31 -21.73
C MET A 1 -13.71 0.11 -20.58
N ARG A 2 -13.62 1.41 -20.27
CA ARG A 2 -12.78 1.93 -19.18
C ARG A 2 -13.73 2.56 -18.14
N CYS A 3 -13.64 2.12 -16.89
CA CYS A 3 -14.37 2.77 -15.80
C CYS A 3 -13.58 4.02 -15.33
N PRO A 4 -14.18 5.23 -15.36
CA PRO A 4 -13.47 6.48 -15.09
C PRO A 4 -13.02 6.62 -13.63
N VAL A 5 -13.65 5.90 -12.71
CA VAL A 5 -13.43 6.02 -11.25
C VAL A 5 -12.59 4.90 -10.66
N ARG A 6 -11.95 4.04 -11.48
CA ARG A 6 -11.19 2.89 -10.99
C ARG A 6 -10.17 3.26 -9.92
N ALA A 7 -9.40 4.32 -10.15
CA ALA A 7 -8.37 4.78 -9.22
C ALA A 7 -8.98 5.27 -7.89
N GLN A 8 -10.09 6.01 -7.95
CA GLN A 8 -10.78 6.52 -6.75
C GLN A 8 -11.41 5.38 -5.94
N CYS A 9 -12.06 4.41 -6.60
CA CYS A 9 -12.61 3.23 -5.94
C CYS A 9 -11.50 2.39 -5.26
N ALA A 10 -10.37 2.18 -5.94
CA ALA A 10 -9.23 1.46 -5.36
C ALA A 10 -8.65 2.19 -4.15
N ALA A 11 -8.47 3.52 -4.26
CA ALA A 11 -7.94 4.34 -3.16
C ALA A 11 -8.87 4.33 -1.94
N HIS A 12 -10.19 4.42 -2.16
CA HIS A 12 -11.17 4.33 -1.08
C HIS A 12 -11.08 2.99 -0.35
N ALA A 13 -11.10 1.88 -1.10
CA ALA A 13 -11.05 0.53 -0.52
C ALA A 13 -9.75 0.23 0.25
N LEU A 14 -8.64 0.86 -0.14
CA LEU A 14 -7.37 0.81 0.60
C LEU A 14 -7.42 1.65 1.89
N ALA A 15 -7.98 2.86 1.82
CA ALA A 15 -8.02 3.79 2.94
C ALA A 15 -8.89 3.29 4.11
N VAL A 16 -10.08 2.73 3.79
CA VAL A 16 -11.01 2.22 4.82
C VAL A 16 -10.80 0.74 5.14
N ARG A 17 -9.86 0.08 4.45
CA ARG A 17 -9.60 -1.37 4.57
C ARG A 17 -10.88 -2.19 4.40
N GLU A 18 -11.60 -1.92 3.30
CA GLU A 18 -12.86 -2.60 3.00
C GLU A 18 -12.67 -4.13 3.10
N PRO A 19 -13.49 -4.85 3.88
CA PRO A 19 -13.15 -6.22 4.26
C PRO A 19 -13.30 -7.24 3.12
N TYR A 20 -14.15 -6.96 2.12
CA TYR A 20 -14.49 -7.93 1.06
C TYR A 20 -14.69 -7.25 -0.30
N GLY A 21 -14.66 -8.07 -1.37
CA GLY A 21 -15.08 -7.69 -2.73
C GLY A 21 -14.00 -7.08 -3.61
N VAL A 22 -14.39 -6.77 -4.87
CA VAL A 22 -13.51 -6.21 -5.91
C VAL A 22 -13.73 -4.72 -6.05
N TRP A 23 -12.67 -3.93 -5.88
CA TRP A 23 -12.74 -2.46 -5.84
C TRP A 23 -11.75 -1.84 -6.82
N GLY A 24 -12.24 -1.05 -7.79
CA GLY A 24 -11.38 -0.42 -8.79
C GLY A 24 -10.63 -1.39 -9.73
N GLY A 25 -10.98 -2.68 -9.67
CA GLY A 25 -10.28 -3.77 -10.33
C GLY A 25 -9.15 -4.39 -9.50
N LEU A 26 -9.11 -4.15 -8.19
CA LEU A 26 -8.31 -4.89 -7.22
C LEU A 26 -9.20 -5.88 -6.47
N THR A 27 -8.73 -7.12 -6.37
CA THR A 27 -9.29 -8.14 -5.48
C THR A 27 -8.92 -7.87 -4.02
N GLU A 28 -9.45 -8.68 -3.11
CA GLU A 28 -9.09 -8.65 -1.69
C GLU A 28 -7.60 -8.94 -1.48
N ASP A 29 -7.12 -10.04 -2.05
CA ASP A 29 -5.74 -10.53 -1.92
C ASP A 29 -4.70 -9.53 -2.46
N GLU A 30 -4.95 -8.96 -3.65
CA GLU A 30 -4.09 -7.92 -4.25
C GLU A 30 -4.01 -6.67 -3.36
N ARG A 31 -5.08 -6.37 -2.63
CA ARG A 31 -5.14 -5.21 -1.73
C ARG A 31 -4.38 -5.45 -0.43
N GLU A 32 -4.49 -6.66 0.12
CA GLU A 32 -3.68 -7.09 1.27
C GLU A 32 -2.20 -7.10 0.94
N GLU A 33 -1.81 -7.58 -0.25
CA GLU A 33 -0.43 -7.54 -0.73
C GLU A 33 0.10 -6.10 -0.80
N LEU A 34 -0.70 -5.16 -1.30
CA LEU A 34 -0.31 -3.75 -1.41
C LEU A 34 -0.11 -3.11 -0.03
N MET A 35 -1.01 -3.39 0.91
CA MET A 35 -0.86 -2.97 2.31
C MET A 35 0.36 -3.63 2.98
N GLY A 36 0.64 -4.90 2.66
CA GLY A 36 1.80 -5.68 3.08
C GLY A 36 3.13 -5.11 2.60
N ARG A 37 3.17 -4.60 1.36
CA ARG A 37 4.34 -3.91 0.81
C ARG A 37 4.55 -2.53 1.44
N ALA A 38 3.46 -1.81 1.71
CA ALA A 38 3.54 -0.49 2.36
C ALA A 38 4.14 -0.59 3.77
N ARG A 39 3.70 -1.57 4.58
CA ARG A 39 4.30 -1.82 5.91
C ARG A 39 5.78 -2.23 5.83
N ASN A 40 6.16 -3.01 4.83
CA ASN A 40 7.56 -3.42 4.65
C ASN A 40 8.46 -2.22 4.30
N ARG A 41 7.97 -1.29 3.46
CA ARG A 41 8.69 -0.04 3.17
C ARG A 41 8.84 0.84 4.41
N LEU A 42 7.82 0.96 5.25
CA LEU A 42 7.91 1.73 6.50
C LEU A 42 8.93 1.11 7.47
N VAL A 43 9.01 -0.22 7.53
CA VAL A 43 10.03 -0.95 8.30
C VAL A 43 11.44 -0.73 7.73
N SER A 44 11.60 -0.81 6.42
CA SER A 44 12.91 -0.64 5.77
C SER A 44 13.41 0.80 5.85
N ALA A 45 12.53 1.79 5.71
CA ALA A 45 12.87 3.20 5.83
C ALA A 45 13.31 3.59 7.25
N SER A 46 12.75 2.94 8.27
CA SER A 46 13.15 3.17 9.68
C SER A 46 14.44 2.46 10.08
N ALA A 47 14.87 1.44 9.33
CA ALA A 47 16.14 0.75 9.53
C ALA A 47 17.34 1.52 8.96
N GLY A 48 17.20 2.24 7.84
CA GLY A 48 18.29 2.95 7.17
C GLY A 48 18.69 4.32 7.77
N ALA A 49 18.05 4.77 8.85
CA ALA A 49 18.32 6.07 9.46
C ALA A 49 19.40 6.04 10.57
N ARG A 50 20.02 4.89 10.86
CA ARG A 50 20.97 4.73 11.99
C ARG A 50 22.45 4.68 11.60
N ASP A 51 22.80 4.70 10.31
CA ASP A 51 24.16 4.33 9.88
C ASP A 51 25.06 5.50 9.41
N THR A 52 24.59 6.76 9.43
CA THR A 52 25.40 7.90 8.92
C THR A 52 26.22 8.64 9.99
N ALA A 53 26.33 8.09 11.21
CA ALA A 53 27.10 8.69 12.29
C ALA A 53 28.32 7.84 12.68
N SER A 54 29.23 7.61 11.73
CA SER A 54 30.60 7.16 12.02
C SER A 54 31.50 7.37 10.80
N ASN A 55 32.01 8.59 10.61
CA ASN A 55 33.40 8.73 10.19
C ASN A 55 33.96 10.09 10.63
N THR A 56 35.07 10.02 11.37
CA THR A 56 35.99 11.11 11.73
C THR A 56 36.57 11.81 10.51
#